data_AF-E3Q400-F1
#
_entry.id   AF-E3Q400-F1
#
_cell.length_a   1.000
_cell.length_b   1.000
_cell.length_c   1.000
_cell.angle_alpha   90.00
_cell.angle_beta   90.00
_cell.angle_gamma   90.00
#
_symmetry.space_group_name_H-M   'P 1'
#
loop_
_entity.id
_entity.type
_entity.pdbx_description
1 polymer ?
#
loop_
_entity_poly.entity_id
_entity_poly.type
_entity_poly.pdbx_seq_one_letter_code
_entity_poly.pdbx_strand_id
1 'polypeptide(L)'
;MSSPLNTAKGGSRRPMKRKSRATSSTPRAKKQRIEPEQLGPFLFLLMFRSLPPEIRNIVYELAFFRPAGIDLAGRNESYTVKSSKFLWQRKDVRHVREQTRRGNPNDKIPVSFLKCCKRVHSEARTILYANRFRVGDMETLAVWLRDLSPGNIVYLRWIQIRTEPQPWTSRVSRRVVAQHSRYRDVCRKVAKMIAVARSLESLQTVFHYHHKIKSQRSSLQRRGPVSGWIDLARKVADLVYDDFRPIFSQGLSRGRSPEQLCRILGVGQNNWWGRRRSLTPSQLNATDAEHAENEVAEHLRLLLERNLQHRHRFPHKRQELDS
;
A
#
# COMPACT_ATOMS: atom_id res chain seq x y z
N MET A 1 -35.23 43.47 62.68
CA MET A 1 -34.66 43.93 63.96
C MET A 1 -33.24 43.42 64.07
N SER A 2 -32.32 44.33 64.38
CA SER A 2 -31.03 44.11 65.05
C SER A 2 -29.88 43.46 64.26
N SER A 3 -29.03 44.32 63.70
CA SER A 3 -27.56 44.22 63.64
C SER A 3 -26.95 44.20 65.08
N PRO A 4 -25.65 44.46 65.32
CA PRO A 4 -24.35 44.04 64.73
C PRO A 4 -23.30 43.63 65.82
N LEU A 5 -22.04 43.33 65.43
CA LEU A 5 -20.75 43.91 65.92
C LEU A 5 -19.58 42.92 65.69
N ASN A 6 -18.57 43.25 64.87
CA ASN A 6 -17.31 43.99 65.16
C ASN A 6 -16.39 43.29 66.18
N THR A 7 -15.12 43.01 65.87
CA THR A 7 -14.00 43.98 65.84
C THR A 7 -12.74 43.28 65.28
N ALA A 8 -11.97 43.88 64.34
CA ALA A 8 -10.79 44.75 64.54
C ALA A 8 -9.58 44.00 65.18
N LYS A 9 -8.30 44.16 64.83
CA LYS A 9 -7.54 45.32 64.31
C LYS A 9 -6.05 44.92 64.12
N GLY A 10 -5.34 45.67 63.26
CA GLY A 10 -3.92 46.02 63.40
C GLY A 10 -2.90 45.10 62.73
N GLY A 11 -1.85 45.58 62.08
CA GLY A 11 -1.40 46.95 61.87
C GLY A 11 -0.01 46.95 61.19
N SER A 12 0.13 47.80 60.17
CA SER A 12 1.25 48.70 59.80
C SER A 12 2.71 48.34 60.12
N ARG A 13 3.60 48.37 59.10
CA ARG A 13 4.64 49.43 58.88
C ARG A 13 5.60 49.12 57.71
N ARG A 14 5.73 50.10 56.80
CA ARG A 14 6.84 50.31 55.81
C ARG A 14 7.99 51.10 56.49
N PRO A 15 9.04 51.61 55.80
CA PRO A 15 9.91 51.14 54.70
C PRO A 15 11.42 51.31 55.05
N MET A 16 12.38 50.97 54.16
CA MET A 16 13.56 51.84 53.90
C MET A 16 14.33 51.48 52.61
N LYS A 17 14.83 52.53 51.95
CA LYS A 17 15.61 52.57 50.70
C LYS A 17 17.09 52.22 50.94
N ARG A 18 17.78 51.67 49.92
CA ARG A 18 19.23 51.83 49.77
C ARG A 18 19.65 51.99 48.30
N LYS A 19 20.47 53.02 48.04
CA LYS A 19 21.14 53.39 46.78
C LYS A 19 22.57 52.84 46.78
N SER A 20 23.07 52.40 45.62
CA SER A 20 24.51 52.41 45.23
C SER A 20 24.57 52.10 43.72
N ARG A 21 24.81 53.09 42.84
CA ARG A 21 26.07 53.72 42.37
C ARG A 21 26.86 52.84 41.37
N ALA A 22 27.13 53.47 40.22
CA ALA A 22 27.69 52.92 39.00
C ALA A 22 29.18 52.58 39.09
N THR A 23 29.60 51.59 38.29
CA THR A 23 30.97 51.40 37.83
C THR A 23 30.98 51.09 36.34
N SER A 24 31.73 51.91 35.60
CA SER A 24 32.06 51.81 34.19
C SER A 24 33.08 50.69 33.95
N SER A 25 32.82 49.80 33.00
CA SER A 25 33.83 48.91 32.44
C SER A 25 33.70 48.87 30.91
N THR A 26 34.86 48.92 30.26
CA THR A 26 35.13 49.11 28.83
C THR A 26 34.63 47.95 27.96
N PRO A 27 34.20 48.19 26.71
CA PRO A 27 33.74 47.13 25.82
C PRO A 27 34.94 46.42 25.18
N ARG A 28 35.23 45.19 25.65
CA ARG A 28 36.15 44.27 24.97
C ARG A 28 35.43 43.67 23.76
N ALA A 29 35.92 43.94 22.55
CA ALA A 29 35.41 43.38 21.30
C ALA A 29 35.50 41.84 21.33
N LYS A 30 34.38 41.18 21.63
CA LYS A 30 34.22 39.74 21.42
C LYS A 30 34.05 39.53 19.91
N LYS A 31 35.05 38.91 19.29
CA LYS A 31 34.94 38.23 18.00
C LYS A 31 33.76 37.26 18.11
N GLN A 32 32.60 37.62 17.57
CA GLN A 32 31.48 36.70 17.43
C GLN A 32 31.92 35.62 16.45
N ARG A 33 32.27 34.46 17.01
CA ARG A 33 32.25 33.20 16.28
C ARG A 33 30.81 33.02 15.83
N ILE A 34 30.57 33.12 14.53
CA ILE A 34 29.28 32.78 13.92
C ILE A 34 29.12 31.28 14.14
N GLU A 35 28.49 30.93 15.27
CA GLU A 35 27.77 29.67 15.39
C GLU A 35 26.82 29.58 14.19
N PRO A 36 26.67 28.43 13.52
CA PRO A 36 25.64 28.26 12.52
C PRO A 36 24.28 28.34 13.24
N GLU A 37 23.82 29.57 13.45
CA GLU A 37 22.47 29.88 13.86
C GLU A 37 21.57 29.14 12.90
N GLN A 38 20.70 28.34 13.52
CA GLN A 38 19.69 27.51 12.92
C GLN A 38 19.05 28.24 11.72
N LEU A 39 19.56 27.94 10.52
CA LEU A 39 18.96 28.39 9.28
C LEU A 39 17.49 27.99 9.35
N GLY A 40 16.62 28.98 9.52
CA GLY A 40 15.20 28.73 9.71
C GLY A 40 14.67 27.85 8.58
N PRO A 41 13.60 27.06 8.81
CA PRO A 41 13.09 26.10 7.83
C PRO A 41 12.83 26.71 6.45
N PHE A 42 12.57 28.02 6.40
CA PHE A 42 12.40 28.80 5.18
C PHE A 42 13.70 29.00 4.37
N LEU A 43 14.82 29.32 5.01
CA LEU A 43 16.12 29.47 4.34
C LEU A 43 16.63 28.13 3.82
N PHE A 44 16.45 27.06 4.59
CA PHE A 44 16.75 25.70 4.12
C PHE A 44 15.95 25.36 2.85
N LEU A 45 14.66 25.74 2.79
CA LEU A 45 13.83 25.51 1.61
C LEU A 45 14.27 26.33 0.39
N LEU A 46 14.70 27.58 0.57
CA LEU A 46 15.23 28.41 -0.51
C LEU A 46 16.54 27.83 -1.06
N MET A 47 17.46 27.46 -0.17
CA MET A 47 18.72 26.81 -0.55
C MET A 47 18.47 25.46 -1.23
N PHE A 48 17.54 24.66 -0.71
CA PHE A 48 17.22 23.37 -1.31
C PHE A 48 16.69 23.52 -2.75
N ARG A 49 15.93 24.58 -3.03
CA ARG A 49 15.40 24.86 -4.37
C ARG A 49 16.46 25.37 -5.35
N SER A 50 17.54 25.99 -4.87
CA SER A 50 18.64 26.44 -5.71
C SER A 50 19.64 25.33 -6.04
N LEU A 51 19.58 24.19 -5.35
CA LEU A 51 20.39 23.01 -5.70
C LEU A 51 20.03 22.51 -7.10
N PRO A 52 20.98 21.96 -7.87
CA PRO A 52 20.69 21.26 -9.12
C PRO A 52 19.73 20.06 -8.93
N PRO A 53 18.91 19.69 -9.93
CA PRO A 53 18.00 18.55 -9.85
C PRO A 53 18.66 17.24 -9.40
N GLU A 54 19.92 17.01 -9.81
CA GLU A 54 20.71 15.83 -9.50
C GLU A 54 20.94 15.72 -7.98
N ILE A 55 21.33 16.83 -7.34
CA ILE A 55 21.54 16.89 -5.89
C ILE A 55 20.21 16.76 -5.15
N ARG A 56 19.14 17.38 -5.64
CA ARG A 56 17.80 17.22 -5.04
C ARG A 56 17.33 15.77 -5.09
N ASN A 57 17.58 15.05 -6.19
CA ASN A 57 17.24 13.62 -6.31
C ASN A 57 18.00 12.77 -5.30
N ILE A 58 19.29 13.01 -5.09
CA ILE A 58 20.07 12.32 -4.03
C ILE A 58 19.42 12.54 -2.65
N VAL A 59 19.02 13.79 -2.35
CA VAL A 59 18.34 14.08 -1.08
C VAL A 59 16.98 13.37 -0.99
N TYR A 60 16.21 13.33 -2.09
CA TYR A 60 14.94 12.60 -2.12
C TYR A 60 15.13 11.09 -1.94
N GLU A 61 16.14 10.49 -2.56
CA GLU A 61 16.46 9.07 -2.38
C GLU A 61 16.80 8.77 -0.92
N LEU A 62 17.69 9.55 -0.31
CA LEU A 62 18.02 9.41 1.12
C LEU A 62 16.78 9.58 2.01
N ALA A 63 15.92 10.55 1.69
CA ALA A 63 14.75 10.87 2.49
C ALA A 63 13.63 9.84 2.35
N PHE A 64 13.39 9.32 1.15
CA PHE A 64 12.16 8.58 0.81
C PHE A 64 12.37 7.14 0.37
N PHE A 65 13.54 6.76 -0.12
CA PHE A 65 13.80 5.38 -0.52
C PHE A 65 14.01 4.49 0.70
N ARG A 66 13.33 3.35 0.73
CA ARG A 66 13.37 2.36 1.81
C ARG A 66 13.61 1.00 1.17
N PRO A 67 14.86 0.49 1.16
CA PRO A 67 15.20 -0.81 0.58
C PRO A 67 14.39 -1.97 1.19
N ALA A 68 14.10 -1.88 2.49
CA ALA A 68 13.28 -2.87 3.21
C ALA A 68 11.78 -2.80 2.85
N GLY A 69 11.34 -1.75 2.17
CA GLY A 69 9.94 -1.46 1.88
C GLY A 69 9.24 -0.67 2.99
N ILE A 70 7.97 -0.38 2.74
CA ILE A 70 7.09 0.45 3.57
C ILE A 70 5.91 -0.41 4.01
N ASP A 71 5.73 -0.57 5.32
CA ASP A 71 4.67 -1.40 5.89
C ASP A 71 3.40 -0.59 6.13
N LEU A 72 2.27 -1.08 5.62
CA LEU A 72 0.95 -0.48 5.75
C LEU A 72 0.00 -1.41 6.52
N ALA A 73 -0.66 -0.87 7.55
CA ALA A 73 -1.78 -1.55 8.21
C ALA A 73 -3.00 -0.65 8.35
N GLY A 74 -4.16 -1.25 8.16
CA GLY A 74 -5.46 -0.65 8.44
C GLY A 74 -5.91 -0.98 9.86
N ARG A 75 -6.57 -0.03 10.50
CA ARG A 75 -7.27 -0.31 11.76
C ARG A 75 -8.48 -1.18 11.47
N ASN A 76 -8.64 -2.22 12.28
CA ASN A 76 -9.87 -3.02 12.29
C ASN A 76 -11.03 -2.12 12.73
N GLU A 77 -12.15 -2.22 12.03
CA GLU A 77 -13.39 -1.62 12.47
C GLU A 77 -14.42 -2.72 12.72
N SER A 78 -14.97 -2.72 13.94
CA SER A 78 -16.07 -3.59 14.30
C SER A 78 -17.37 -3.04 13.70
N TYR A 79 -17.89 -3.72 12.69
CA TYR A 79 -19.21 -3.42 12.16
C TYR A 79 -20.26 -4.33 12.82
N THR A 80 -21.32 -3.71 13.35
CA THR A 80 -22.57 -4.42 13.62
C THR A 80 -23.29 -4.66 12.29
N VAL A 81 -23.53 -5.94 11.98
CA VAL A 81 -24.07 -6.42 10.71
C VAL A 81 -25.53 -5.97 10.55
N LYS A 82 -25.77 -4.79 9.96
CA LYS A 82 -27.15 -4.32 9.62
C LYS A 82 -27.28 -3.68 8.23
N SER A 83 -26.25 -3.70 7.38
CA SER A 83 -26.27 -3.04 6.06
C SER A 83 -26.16 -4.02 4.90
N SER A 84 -26.98 -3.81 3.87
CA SER A 84 -26.92 -4.50 2.57
C SER A 84 -25.81 -3.96 1.64
N LYS A 85 -25.14 -2.86 2.02
CA LYS A 85 -24.05 -2.25 1.24
C LYS A 85 -22.70 -2.87 1.62
N PHE A 86 -21.80 -3.01 0.65
CA PHE A 86 -20.42 -3.43 0.91
C PHE A 86 -19.74 -2.46 1.89
N LEU A 87 -19.34 -2.93 3.07
CA LEU A 87 -18.62 -2.16 4.09
C LEU A 87 -17.18 -2.66 4.21
N TRP A 88 -16.21 -1.76 4.11
CA TRP A 88 -14.79 -2.04 4.34
C TRP A 88 -14.54 -2.40 5.80
N GLN A 89 -13.99 -3.57 6.13
CA GLN A 89 -13.64 -3.93 7.52
C GLN A 89 -12.45 -3.12 8.07
N ARG A 90 -11.78 -2.35 7.19
CA ARG A 90 -10.64 -1.50 7.53
C ARG A 90 -11.01 -0.02 7.40
N LYS A 91 -10.48 0.78 8.32
CA LYS A 91 -10.37 2.25 8.20
C LYS A 91 -8.95 2.71 8.53
N ASP A 92 -8.65 3.95 8.17
CA ASP A 92 -7.42 4.67 8.51
C ASP A 92 -6.15 3.85 8.31
N VAL A 93 -5.67 3.80 7.07
CA VAL A 93 -4.40 3.11 6.79
C VAL A 93 -3.23 3.97 7.27
N ARG A 94 -2.37 3.37 8.07
CA ARG A 94 -1.19 4.03 8.63
C ARG A 94 0.05 3.22 8.31
N HIS A 95 1.16 3.94 8.22
CA HIS A 95 2.48 3.33 8.22
C HIS A 95 2.72 2.64 9.55
N VAL A 96 2.93 1.34 9.54
CA VAL A 96 3.27 0.58 10.75
C VAL A 96 4.75 0.76 11.00
N ARG A 97 5.07 1.21 12.21
CA ARG A 97 6.42 1.06 12.73
C ARG A 97 6.49 -0.34 13.30
N GLU A 98 7.43 -1.16 12.85
CA GLU A 98 7.85 -2.28 13.67
C GLU A 98 8.26 -1.67 15.03
N GLN A 99 7.52 -1.99 16.08
CA GLN A 99 7.85 -1.61 17.45
C GLN A 99 9.04 -2.44 17.93
N THR A 100 10.15 -2.41 17.18
CA THR A 100 11.42 -2.78 17.79
C THR A 100 11.74 -1.68 18.79
N ARG A 101 12.13 -2.06 20.01
CA ARG A 101 12.44 -1.14 21.14
C ARG A 101 13.54 -0.11 20.82
N ARG A 102 14.13 -0.17 19.61
CA ARG A 102 15.10 0.75 19.02
C ARG A 102 14.77 0.99 17.54
N GLY A 103 13.56 1.48 17.24
CA GLY A 103 13.21 1.86 15.87
C GLY A 103 14.23 2.86 15.32
N ASN A 104 14.89 2.53 14.22
CA ASN A 104 15.89 3.39 13.62
C ASN A 104 15.21 4.72 13.23
N PRO A 105 15.69 5.90 13.69
CA PRO A 105 15.09 7.17 13.31
C PRO A 105 15.03 7.36 11.78
N ASN A 106 15.92 6.70 11.03
CA ASN A 106 15.96 6.72 9.56
C ASN A 106 14.77 5.96 8.92
N ASP A 107 14.06 5.11 9.65
CA ASP A 107 12.88 4.41 9.13
C ASP A 107 11.67 5.34 9.00
N LYS A 108 11.71 6.53 9.60
CA LYS A 108 10.64 7.51 9.46
C LYS A 108 10.70 8.17 8.09
N ILE A 109 9.60 8.09 7.36
CA ILE A 109 9.40 8.87 6.15
C ILE A 109 9.13 10.32 6.57
N PRO A 110 9.93 11.31 6.14
CA PRO A 110 9.75 12.71 6.51
C PRO A 110 8.59 13.33 5.72
N VAL A 111 7.35 12.94 6.05
CA VAL A 111 6.14 13.39 5.32
C VAL A 111 5.97 14.92 5.35
N SER A 112 6.47 15.59 6.39
CA SER A 112 6.52 17.05 6.46
C SER A 112 7.30 17.66 5.29
N PHE A 113 8.35 17.00 4.82
CA PHE A 113 9.16 17.46 3.69
C PHE A 113 8.35 17.54 2.38
N LEU A 114 7.46 16.57 2.16
CA LEU A 114 6.54 16.60 1.01
C LEU A 114 5.51 17.72 1.07
N LYS A 115 5.20 18.23 2.28
CA LYS A 115 4.25 19.32 2.47
C LYS A 115 4.87 20.70 2.28
N CYS A 116 6.20 20.80 2.22
CA CYS A 116 6.89 22.09 2.18
C CYS A 116 6.55 22.90 0.92
N CYS A 117 6.53 22.29 -0.27
CA CYS A 117 6.05 22.97 -1.48
C CYS A 117 5.63 22.00 -2.59
N LYS A 118 4.82 22.49 -3.54
CA LYS A 118 4.29 21.71 -4.68
C LYS A 118 5.40 21.09 -5.55
N ARG A 119 6.52 21.81 -5.76
CA ARG A 119 7.66 21.33 -6.56
C ARG A 119 8.35 20.13 -5.91
N VAL A 120 8.67 20.26 -4.61
CA VAL A 120 9.26 19.15 -3.83
C VAL A 120 8.32 17.95 -3.86
N HIS A 121 7.02 18.15 -3.65
CA HIS A 121 6.04 17.07 -3.76
C HIS A 121 6.06 16.40 -5.15
N SER A 122 6.04 17.19 -6.23
CA SER A 122 6.00 16.66 -7.60
C SER A 122 7.26 15.89 -7.99
N GLU A 123 8.42 16.34 -7.53
CA GLU A 123 9.71 15.69 -7.81
C GLU A 123 9.86 14.42 -6.95
N ALA A 124 9.61 14.52 -5.64
CA ALA A 124 9.87 13.43 -4.71
C ALA A 124 8.84 12.29 -4.75
N ARG A 125 7.60 12.54 -5.20
CA ARG A 125 6.55 11.50 -5.21
C ARG A 125 6.92 10.29 -6.05
N THR A 126 7.68 10.47 -7.13
CA THR A 126 8.08 9.37 -8.01
C THR A 126 8.99 8.40 -7.26
N ILE A 127 9.92 8.93 -6.46
CA ILE A 127 10.83 8.17 -5.61
C ILE A 127 10.07 7.53 -4.44
N LEU A 128 9.19 8.28 -3.76
CA LEU A 128 8.40 7.75 -2.64
C LEU A 128 7.52 6.57 -3.07
N TYR A 129 6.75 6.71 -4.16
CA TYR A 129 5.81 5.68 -4.59
C TYR A 129 6.47 4.57 -5.41
N ALA A 130 7.72 4.75 -5.82
CA ALA A 130 8.53 3.66 -6.34
C ALA A 130 8.95 2.67 -5.25
N ASN A 131 8.79 2.95 -3.95
CA ASN A 131 9.11 1.96 -2.93
C ASN A 131 8.26 0.67 -3.02
N ARG A 132 8.77 -0.41 -2.41
CA ARG A 132 7.98 -1.62 -2.16
C ARG A 132 7.02 -1.40 -1.00
N PHE A 133 5.72 -1.54 -1.23
CA PHE A 133 4.70 -1.44 -0.18
C PHE A 133 4.25 -2.82 0.27
N ARG A 134 4.34 -3.09 1.57
CA ARG A 134 3.89 -4.35 2.18
C ARG A 134 2.62 -4.06 2.96
N VAL A 135 1.51 -4.64 2.54
CA VAL A 135 0.18 -4.28 3.01
C VAL A 135 -0.45 -5.47 3.72
N GLY A 136 -1.02 -5.27 4.91
CA GLY A 136 -1.58 -6.35 5.72
C GLY A 136 -2.63 -7.19 4.99
N ASP A 137 -3.55 -6.54 4.27
CA ASP A 137 -4.56 -7.22 3.46
C ASP A 137 -5.07 -6.39 2.29
N MET A 138 -5.84 -7.05 1.42
CA MET A 138 -6.39 -6.41 0.21
C MET A 138 -7.39 -5.29 0.55
N GLU A 139 -8.06 -5.35 1.70
CA GLU A 139 -8.97 -4.27 2.15
C GLU A 139 -8.19 -3.04 2.61
N THR A 140 -7.10 -3.25 3.34
CA THR A 140 -6.15 -2.20 3.72
C THR A 140 -5.58 -1.55 2.46
N LEU A 141 -5.19 -2.33 1.45
CA LEU A 141 -4.75 -1.79 0.17
C LEU A 141 -5.85 -0.94 -0.48
N ALA A 142 -7.09 -1.42 -0.49
CA ALA A 142 -8.21 -0.68 -1.07
C ALA A 142 -8.45 0.67 -0.39
N VAL A 143 -8.44 0.70 0.95
CA VAL A 143 -8.61 1.95 1.72
C VAL A 143 -7.44 2.91 1.45
N TRP A 144 -6.20 2.42 1.43
CA TRP A 144 -5.04 3.24 1.15
C TRP A 144 -5.08 3.85 -0.25
N LEU A 145 -5.44 3.06 -1.26
CA LEU A 145 -5.56 3.53 -2.64
C LEU A 145 -6.69 4.53 -2.82
N ARG A 146 -7.79 4.38 -2.10
CA ARG A 146 -8.89 5.36 -2.12
C ARG A 146 -8.43 6.73 -1.62
N ASP A 147 -7.59 6.74 -0.59
CA ASP A 147 -7.08 7.98 0.00
C ASP A 147 -5.88 8.52 -0.81
N LEU A 148 -5.35 7.75 -1.76
CA LEU A 148 -4.28 8.12 -2.66
C LEU A 148 -4.86 8.74 -3.95
N SER A 149 -4.34 9.89 -4.37
CA SER A 149 -4.79 10.50 -5.63
C SER A 149 -4.39 9.62 -6.83
N PRO A 150 -5.19 9.59 -7.92
CA PRO A 150 -4.82 8.87 -9.14
C PRO A 150 -3.44 9.27 -9.67
N GLY A 151 -3.09 10.56 -9.54
CA GLY A 151 -1.78 11.10 -9.93
C GLY A 151 -0.60 10.60 -9.11
N ASN A 152 -0.83 9.97 -7.95
CA ASN A 152 0.21 9.30 -7.17
C ASN A 152 0.21 7.79 -7.43
N ILE A 153 -0.96 7.18 -7.64
CA ILE A 153 -1.11 5.75 -7.98
C ILE A 153 -0.31 5.40 -9.24
N VAL A 154 -0.20 6.31 -10.22
CA VAL A 154 0.57 6.08 -11.46
C VAL A 154 2.01 5.61 -11.24
N TYR A 155 2.62 5.99 -10.10
CA TYR A 155 4.02 5.72 -9.76
C TYR A 155 4.24 4.45 -8.93
N LEU A 156 3.17 3.79 -8.48
CA LEU A 156 3.30 2.54 -7.73
C LEU A 156 3.95 1.45 -8.57
N ARG A 157 4.96 0.77 -8.01
CA ARG A 157 5.73 -0.29 -8.69
C ARG A 157 5.56 -1.66 -8.08
N TRP A 158 5.80 -1.78 -6.77
CA TRP A 158 5.85 -3.06 -6.08
C TRP A 158 4.93 -3.07 -4.87
N ILE A 159 3.95 -3.97 -4.87
CA ILE A 159 2.97 -4.15 -3.79
C ILE A 159 2.98 -5.61 -3.37
N GLN A 160 3.07 -5.87 -2.08
CA GLN A 160 3.03 -7.20 -1.50
C GLN A 160 1.94 -7.27 -0.42
N ILE A 161 0.98 -8.17 -0.60
CA ILE A 161 -0.04 -8.44 0.41
C ILE A 161 0.50 -9.47 1.40
N ARG A 162 0.52 -9.15 2.70
CA ARG A 162 1.03 -9.99 3.79
C ARG A 162 0.00 -10.93 4.42
N THR A 163 -1.26 -10.87 4.00
CA THR A 163 -2.38 -11.55 4.67
C THR A 163 -2.02 -12.96 5.07
N GLU A 164 -2.28 -13.29 6.34
CA GLU A 164 -2.03 -14.62 6.86
C GLU A 164 -2.71 -15.68 5.97
N PRO A 165 -2.02 -16.82 5.74
CA PRO A 165 -2.59 -17.92 4.99
C PRO A 165 -3.95 -18.29 5.57
N GLN A 166 -5.00 -18.21 4.75
CA GLN A 166 -6.32 -18.62 5.21
C GLN A 166 -6.32 -20.13 5.45
N PRO A 167 -6.90 -20.61 6.58
CA PRO A 167 -6.96 -22.03 6.86
C PRO A 167 -7.73 -22.72 5.73
N TRP A 168 -7.06 -23.68 5.08
CA TRP A 168 -7.68 -24.45 4.01
C TRP A 168 -8.71 -25.41 4.61
N THR A 169 -9.91 -25.43 4.03
CA THR A 169 -10.96 -26.39 4.43
C THR A 169 -11.43 -27.16 3.20
N SER A 170 -11.56 -28.49 3.31
CA SER A 170 -12.05 -29.33 2.21
C SER A 170 -13.54 -29.13 1.92
N ARG A 171 -14.28 -28.64 2.93
CA ARG A 171 -15.71 -28.37 2.89
C ARG A 171 -15.94 -26.87 2.64
N VAL A 172 -16.62 -26.58 1.54
CA VAL A 172 -17.06 -25.21 1.20
C VAL A 172 -18.28 -24.90 2.05
N SER A 173 -18.06 -24.37 3.25
CA SER A 173 -19.15 -23.86 4.07
C SER A 173 -19.67 -22.54 3.49
N ARG A 174 -20.90 -22.15 3.84
CA ARG A 174 -21.45 -20.82 3.48
C ARG A 174 -20.53 -19.67 3.90
N ARG A 175 -19.84 -19.81 5.04
CA ARG A 175 -18.88 -18.82 5.56
C ARG A 175 -17.66 -18.69 4.63
N VAL A 176 -17.10 -19.81 4.17
CA VAL A 176 -15.98 -19.84 3.22
C VAL A 176 -16.40 -19.17 1.91
N VAL A 177 -17.56 -19.50 1.36
CA VAL A 177 -18.07 -18.84 0.13
C VAL A 177 -18.18 -17.34 0.33
N ALA A 178 -18.82 -16.89 1.41
CA ALA A 178 -19.00 -15.47 1.69
C ALA A 178 -17.66 -14.73 1.84
N GLN A 179 -16.69 -15.33 2.54
CA GLN A 179 -15.35 -14.76 2.71
C GLN A 179 -14.61 -14.64 1.37
N HIS A 180 -14.65 -15.68 0.54
CA HIS A 180 -14.03 -15.63 -0.78
C HIS A 180 -14.71 -14.63 -1.70
N SER A 181 -16.04 -14.63 -1.77
CA SER A 181 -16.79 -13.65 -2.57
C SER A 181 -16.42 -12.22 -2.19
N ARG A 182 -16.36 -11.94 -0.88
CA ARG A 182 -15.94 -10.65 -0.34
C ARG A 182 -14.50 -10.31 -0.75
N TYR A 183 -13.56 -11.23 -0.57
CA TYR A 183 -12.16 -11.00 -0.96
C TYR A 183 -12.03 -10.71 -2.45
N ARG A 184 -12.76 -11.44 -3.30
CA ARG A 184 -12.78 -11.23 -4.75
C ARG A 184 -13.39 -9.88 -5.13
N ASP A 185 -14.47 -9.46 -4.46
CA ASP A 185 -15.04 -8.12 -4.63
C ASP A 185 -14.01 -7.02 -4.31
N VAL A 186 -13.24 -7.20 -3.24
CA VAL A 186 -12.16 -6.29 -2.87
C VAL A 186 -11.06 -6.29 -3.93
N CYS A 187 -10.63 -7.46 -4.41
CA CYS A 187 -9.64 -7.57 -5.48
C CYS A 187 -10.07 -6.80 -6.73
N ARG A 188 -11.33 -6.97 -7.16
CA ARG A 188 -11.88 -6.23 -8.31
C ARG A 188 -11.85 -4.72 -8.10
N LYS A 189 -12.19 -4.23 -6.91
CA LYS A 189 -12.12 -2.81 -6.58
C LYS A 189 -10.67 -2.30 -6.59
N VAL A 190 -9.75 -3.04 -5.98
CA VAL A 190 -8.31 -2.72 -5.99
C VAL A 190 -7.77 -2.71 -7.41
N ALA A 191 -8.12 -3.69 -8.23
CA ALA A 191 -7.71 -3.77 -9.62
C ALA A 191 -8.15 -2.54 -10.43
N LYS A 192 -9.41 -2.08 -10.24
CA LYS A 192 -9.90 -0.84 -10.86
C LYS A 192 -9.09 0.38 -10.43
N MET A 193 -8.78 0.50 -9.13
CA MET A 193 -7.98 1.62 -8.63
C MET A 193 -6.52 1.57 -9.12
N ILE A 194 -5.90 0.39 -9.13
CA ILE A 194 -4.51 0.19 -9.55
C ILE A 194 -4.33 0.21 -11.07
N ALA A 195 -5.37 0.00 -11.88
CA ALA A 195 -5.24 0.00 -13.34
C ALA A 195 -4.59 1.28 -13.89
N VAL A 196 -4.70 2.42 -13.19
CA VAL A 196 -4.01 3.68 -13.57
C VAL A 196 -2.49 3.64 -13.36
N ALA A 197 -1.98 2.72 -12.53
CA ALA A 197 -0.55 2.51 -12.25
C ALA A 197 0.21 2.10 -13.52
N ARG A 198 0.86 3.06 -14.19
CA ARG A 198 1.62 2.81 -15.43
C ARG A 198 2.96 2.15 -15.16
N SER A 199 3.50 2.35 -13.96
CA SER A 199 4.77 1.78 -13.52
C SER A 199 4.61 0.52 -12.68
N LEU A 200 3.41 -0.07 -12.59
CA LEU A 200 3.23 -1.29 -11.81
C LEU A 200 4.04 -2.43 -12.42
N GLU A 201 4.91 -3.00 -11.60
CA GLU A 201 5.81 -4.10 -11.96
C GLU A 201 5.45 -5.38 -11.20
N SER A 202 4.97 -5.27 -9.96
CA SER A 202 4.56 -6.44 -9.17
C SER A 202 3.44 -6.12 -8.18
N LEU A 203 2.45 -7.00 -8.12
CA LEU A 203 1.41 -7.11 -7.12
C LEU A 203 1.33 -8.58 -6.67
N GLN A 204 1.95 -8.88 -5.53
CA GLN A 204 1.99 -10.21 -4.95
C GLN A 204 0.81 -10.40 -4.00
N THR A 205 0.01 -11.45 -4.23
CA THR A 205 -1.08 -11.86 -3.34
C THR A 205 -0.78 -13.20 -2.69
N VAL A 206 -0.91 -13.26 -1.37
CA VAL A 206 -0.73 -14.51 -0.58
C VAL A 206 -2.08 -15.23 -0.38
N PHE A 207 -3.17 -14.74 -1.00
CA PHE A 207 -4.49 -15.32 -0.82
C PHE A 207 -4.62 -16.70 -1.46
N HIS A 208 -5.27 -17.61 -0.73
CA HIS A 208 -5.55 -18.96 -1.19
C HIS A 208 -6.84 -18.97 -2.00
N TYR A 209 -6.77 -19.25 -3.29
CA TYR A 209 -7.96 -19.42 -4.11
C TYR A 209 -8.53 -20.83 -3.91
N HIS A 210 -9.82 -20.90 -3.56
CA HIS A 210 -10.50 -22.17 -3.33
C HIS A 210 -11.05 -22.71 -4.65
N HIS A 211 -10.54 -23.87 -5.07
CA HIS A 211 -10.80 -24.51 -6.36
C HIS A 211 -12.27 -24.82 -6.69
N LYS A 212 -13.11 -25.04 -5.68
CA LYS A 212 -14.56 -25.23 -5.86
C LYS A 212 -15.32 -23.94 -6.17
N ILE A 213 -14.67 -22.78 -6.07
CA ILE A 213 -15.28 -21.50 -6.42
C ILE A 213 -15.06 -21.27 -7.90
N LYS A 214 -16.16 -21.15 -8.63
CA LYS A 214 -16.12 -20.97 -10.09
C LYS A 214 -15.83 -19.52 -10.46
N SER A 215 -15.09 -19.34 -11.55
CA SER A 215 -15.09 -18.09 -12.32
C SER A 215 -16.50 -17.85 -12.86
N GLN A 216 -16.89 -16.57 -12.97
CA GLN A 216 -18.19 -16.19 -13.54
C GLN A 216 -18.11 -15.97 -15.07
N ARG A 217 -16.93 -15.65 -15.61
CA ARG A 217 -16.82 -15.05 -16.95
C ARG A 217 -15.78 -15.68 -17.86
N SER A 218 -14.69 -16.21 -17.31
CA SER A 218 -13.54 -16.65 -18.09
C SER A 218 -13.24 -18.10 -17.77
N SER A 219 -13.67 -19.01 -18.65
CA SER A 219 -13.09 -20.34 -18.71
C SER A 219 -12.45 -20.51 -20.08
N LEU A 220 -11.15 -20.74 -20.08
CA LEU A 220 -10.44 -21.19 -21.27
C LEU A 220 -10.34 -22.72 -21.19
N GLN A 221 -10.96 -23.42 -22.14
CA GLN A 221 -10.78 -24.85 -22.25
C GLN A 221 -9.47 -25.15 -22.98
N ARG A 222 -8.50 -25.71 -22.27
CA ARG A 222 -7.27 -26.25 -22.84
C ARG A 222 -7.41 -27.75 -23.05
N ARG A 223 -7.09 -28.24 -24.25
CA ARG A 223 -7.08 -29.67 -24.58
C ARG A 223 -5.88 -30.36 -23.92
N GLY A 224 -6.05 -31.62 -23.52
CA GLY A 224 -5.00 -32.46 -22.95
C GLY A 224 -5.37 -33.09 -21.61
N PRO A 225 -4.61 -34.11 -21.15
CA PRO A 225 -4.81 -34.71 -19.84
C PRO A 225 -4.61 -33.66 -18.75
N VAL A 226 -5.54 -33.60 -17.81
CA VAL A 226 -5.52 -32.62 -16.71
C VAL A 226 -5.38 -33.39 -15.41
N SER A 227 -4.18 -33.37 -14.83
CA SER A 227 -3.99 -33.83 -13.45
C SER A 227 -4.75 -32.91 -12.49
N GLY A 228 -5.07 -33.39 -11.28
CA GLY A 228 -5.87 -32.62 -10.32
C GLY A 228 -5.27 -31.25 -9.98
N TRP A 229 -3.94 -31.12 -9.95
CA TRP A 229 -3.27 -29.85 -9.67
C TRP A 229 -3.17 -28.94 -10.90
N ILE A 230 -3.10 -29.48 -12.12
CA ILE A 230 -3.15 -28.68 -13.36
C ILE A 230 -4.52 -28.02 -13.48
N ASP A 231 -5.60 -28.77 -13.24
CA ASP A 231 -6.97 -28.22 -13.24
C ASP A 231 -7.13 -27.09 -12.21
N LEU A 232 -6.56 -27.29 -11.02
CA LEU A 232 -6.50 -26.26 -10.00
C LEU A 232 -5.77 -25.02 -10.51
N ALA A 233 -4.54 -25.16 -11.02
CA ALA A 233 -3.73 -24.06 -11.49
C ALA A 233 -4.49 -23.23 -12.53
N ARG A 234 -5.10 -23.88 -13.52
CA ARG A 234 -5.95 -23.23 -14.54
C ARG A 234 -7.13 -22.47 -13.92
N LYS A 235 -7.84 -23.07 -12.96
CA LYS A 235 -8.94 -22.40 -12.24
C LYS A 235 -8.47 -21.20 -11.44
N VAL A 236 -7.30 -21.28 -10.82
CA VAL A 236 -6.70 -20.13 -10.12
C VAL A 236 -6.37 -19.02 -11.11
N ALA A 237 -5.78 -19.35 -12.26
CA ALA A 237 -5.50 -18.39 -13.32
C ALA A 237 -6.78 -17.72 -13.85
N ASP A 238 -7.87 -18.47 -14.08
CA ASP A 238 -9.18 -17.94 -14.47
C ASP A 238 -9.72 -16.94 -13.41
N LEU A 239 -9.62 -17.28 -12.12
CA LEU A 239 -10.07 -16.43 -11.02
C LEU A 239 -9.24 -15.13 -10.92
N VAL A 240 -7.92 -15.26 -11.00
CA VAL A 240 -6.99 -14.12 -10.99
C VAL A 240 -7.24 -13.22 -12.20
N TYR A 241 -7.43 -13.80 -13.38
CA TYR A 241 -7.75 -13.06 -14.57
C TYR A 241 -9.04 -12.25 -14.41
N ASP A 242 -10.12 -12.88 -13.92
CA ASP A 242 -11.39 -12.20 -13.67
C ASP A 242 -11.27 -11.07 -12.65
N ASP A 243 -10.57 -11.33 -11.54
CA ASP A 243 -10.51 -10.40 -10.42
C ASP A 243 -9.61 -9.20 -10.72
N PHE A 244 -8.57 -9.38 -11.53
CA PHE A 244 -7.62 -8.33 -11.92
C PHE A 244 -7.72 -7.88 -13.37
N ARG A 245 -8.81 -8.25 -14.05
CA ARG A 245 -9.10 -7.87 -15.43
C ARG A 245 -8.87 -6.39 -15.75
N PRO A 246 -9.22 -5.40 -14.89
CA PRO A 246 -8.94 -4.00 -15.17
C PRO A 246 -7.45 -3.69 -15.37
N ILE A 247 -6.55 -4.32 -14.60
CA ILE A 247 -5.09 -4.14 -14.74
C ILE A 247 -4.64 -4.66 -16.09
N PHE A 248 -5.08 -5.87 -16.45
CA PHE A 248 -4.74 -6.52 -17.71
C PHE A 248 -5.26 -5.76 -18.92
N SER A 249 -6.54 -5.40 -18.89
CA SER A 249 -7.23 -4.68 -19.94
C SER A 249 -6.56 -3.34 -20.21
N GLN A 250 -6.29 -2.58 -19.16
CA GLN A 250 -5.62 -1.29 -19.26
C GLN A 250 -4.15 -1.42 -19.68
N GLY A 251 -3.47 -2.49 -19.25
CA GLY A 251 -2.10 -2.81 -19.63
C GLY A 251 -1.97 -3.16 -21.11
N LEU A 252 -2.85 -4.00 -21.64
CA LEU A 252 -2.94 -4.31 -23.07
C LEU A 252 -3.23 -3.05 -23.89
N SER A 253 -4.14 -2.18 -23.43
CA SER A 253 -4.42 -0.90 -24.08
C SER A 253 -3.20 0.05 -24.13
N ARG A 254 -2.22 -0.15 -23.24
CA ARG A 254 -0.96 0.62 -23.21
C ARG A 254 0.17 -0.06 -23.98
N GLY A 255 -0.12 -1.14 -24.71
CA GLY A 255 0.88 -1.86 -25.51
C GLY A 255 1.77 -2.82 -24.72
N ARG A 256 1.42 -3.17 -23.47
CA ARG A 256 2.14 -4.23 -22.75
C ARG A 256 1.79 -5.60 -23.35
N SER A 257 2.79 -6.46 -23.48
CA SER A 257 2.59 -7.83 -23.97
C SER A 257 1.93 -8.72 -22.90
N PRO A 258 1.26 -9.81 -23.29
CA PRO A 258 0.77 -10.83 -22.36
C PRO A 258 1.84 -11.31 -21.37
N GLU A 259 3.08 -11.53 -21.83
CA GLU A 259 4.20 -12.00 -21.01
C GLU A 259 4.58 -10.98 -19.93
N GLN A 260 4.62 -9.70 -20.29
CA GLN A 260 4.88 -8.62 -19.34
C GLN A 260 3.78 -8.53 -18.28
N LEU A 261 2.52 -8.73 -18.69
CA LEU A 261 1.38 -8.68 -17.79
C LEU A 261 1.31 -9.87 -16.84
N CYS A 262 1.68 -11.07 -17.28
CA CYS A 262 1.75 -12.25 -16.41
C CYS A 262 2.74 -12.06 -15.24
N ARG A 263 3.82 -11.31 -15.44
CA ARG A 263 4.82 -11.04 -14.38
C ARG A 263 4.33 -10.09 -13.29
N ILE A 264 3.29 -9.31 -13.57
CA ILE A 264 2.77 -8.32 -12.62
C ILE A 264 2.10 -9.01 -11.45
N LEU A 265 1.26 -10.02 -11.69
CA LEU A 265 0.52 -10.68 -10.62
C LEU A 265 1.23 -11.95 -10.17
N GLY A 266 1.77 -11.90 -8.95
CA GLY A 266 2.29 -13.08 -8.28
C GLY A 266 1.21 -13.74 -7.43
N VAL A 267 0.89 -15.01 -7.72
CA VAL A 267 0.09 -15.85 -6.82
C VAL A 267 1.03 -16.52 -5.84
N GLY A 268 0.78 -16.36 -4.54
CA GLY A 268 1.64 -16.90 -3.50
C GLY A 268 1.71 -18.42 -3.54
N GLN A 269 2.93 -18.93 -3.34
CA GLN A 269 3.27 -20.35 -3.27
C GLN A 269 2.30 -21.14 -2.39
N ASN A 270 1.82 -20.58 -1.28
CA ASN A 270 0.91 -21.27 -0.37
C ASN A 270 -0.38 -21.83 -1.03
N ASN A 271 -0.75 -21.38 -2.24
CA ASN A 271 -1.76 -22.03 -3.05
C ASN A 271 -1.43 -23.51 -3.39
N TRP A 272 -0.17 -23.91 -3.38
CA TRP A 272 0.31 -25.22 -3.83
C TRP A 272 0.77 -26.11 -2.67
N TRP A 273 1.33 -25.51 -1.62
CA TRP A 273 2.05 -26.22 -0.55
C TRP A 273 1.15 -26.73 0.59
N GLY A 274 -0.12 -26.34 0.64
CA GLY A 274 -1.06 -26.82 1.65
C GLY A 274 -1.50 -28.27 1.41
N ARG A 275 -1.69 -29.05 2.49
CA ARG A 275 -2.25 -30.42 2.41
C ARG A 275 -3.71 -30.38 1.95
N ARG A 276 -3.97 -30.82 0.72
CA ARG A 276 -5.27 -30.84 0.05
C ARG A 276 -5.75 -32.28 -0.12
N ARG A 277 -6.53 -32.77 0.84
CA ARG A 277 -7.09 -34.15 0.83
C ARG A 277 -7.92 -34.50 -0.42
N SER A 278 -8.35 -33.52 -1.20
CA SER A 278 -9.17 -33.70 -2.40
C SER A 278 -8.40 -33.61 -3.72
N LEU A 279 -7.08 -33.45 -3.69
CA LEU A 279 -6.23 -33.44 -4.87
C LEU A 279 -5.28 -34.62 -4.85
N THR A 280 -4.88 -35.07 -6.03
CA THR A 280 -3.87 -36.11 -6.22
C THR A 280 -2.69 -35.50 -6.97
N PRO A 281 -1.48 -35.42 -6.37
CA PRO A 281 -1.18 -35.78 -4.98
C PRO A 281 -1.80 -34.79 -3.97
N SER A 282 -2.02 -35.27 -2.73
CA SER A 282 -2.63 -34.45 -1.67
C SER A 282 -1.71 -33.36 -1.13
N GLN A 283 -0.43 -33.41 -1.48
CA GLN A 283 0.55 -32.37 -1.23
C GLN A 283 1.51 -32.39 -2.42
N LEU A 284 1.77 -31.21 -2.99
CA LEU A 284 2.76 -31.08 -4.05
C LEU A 284 4.16 -31.01 -3.45
N ASN A 285 5.12 -31.66 -4.10
CA ASN A 285 6.54 -31.42 -3.81
C ASN A 285 6.97 -30.06 -4.41
N ALA A 286 8.21 -29.66 -4.18
CA ALA A 286 8.73 -28.37 -4.67
C ALA A 286 8.63 -28.25 -6.21
N THR A 287 8.99 -29.31 -6.92
CA THR A 287 8.97 -29.37 -8.40
C THR A 287 7.54 -29.27 -8.95
N ASP A 288 6.59 -30.00 -8.38
CA ASP A 288 5.18 -29.95 -8.76
C ASP A 288 4.56 -28.58 -8.46
N ALA A 289 4.97 -27.94 -7.36
CA ALA A 289 4.52 -26.59 -7.03
C ALA A 289 5.05 -25.56 -8.03
N GLU A 290 6.31 -25.67 -8.44
CA GLU A 290 6.89 -24.85 -9.52
C GLU A 290 6.15 -25.08 -10.85
N HIS A 291 5.86 -26.33 -11.20
CA HIS A 291 5.05 -26.64 -12.38
C HIS A 291 3.63 -26.06 -12.30
N ALA A 292 3.01 -26.04 -11.12
CA ALA A 292 1.72 -25.41 -10.91
C ALA A 292 1.79 -23.89 -11.13
N GLU A 293 2.84 -23.22 -10.67
CA GLU A 293 3.07 -21.79 -10.92
C GLU A 293 3.27 -21.49 -12.39
N ASN A 294 4.09 -22.28 -13.07
CA ASN A 294 4.30 -22.17 -14.50
C ASN A 294 2.99 -22.39 -15.29
N GLU A 295 2.16 -23.34 -14.86
CA GLU A 295 0.86 -23.60 -15.47
C GLU A 295 -0.14 -22.45 -15.23
N VAL A 296 -0.11 -21.80 -14.06
CA VAL A 296 -0.87 -20.56 -13.82
C VAL A 296 -0.43 -19.46 -14.79
N ALA A 297 0.87 -19.24 -14.89
CA ALA A 297 1.43 -18.19 -15.74
C ALA A 297 1.10 -18.43 -17.21
N GLU A 298 1.21 -19.67 -17.68
CA GLU A 298 0.92 -20.05 -19.06
C GLU A 298 -0.57 -19.96 -19.37
N HIS A 299 -1.44 -20.45 -18.48
CA HIS A 299 -2.88 -20.33 -18.68
C HIS A 299 -3.36 -18.88 -18.67
N LEU A 300 -2.78 -18.05 -17.79
CA LEU A 300 -3.04 -16.61 -17.75
C LEU A 300 -2.58 -15.91 -19.05
N ARG A 301 -1.41 -16.30 -19.59
CA ARG A 301 -0.90 -15.79 -20.86
C ARG A 301 -1.88 -16.04 -22.00
N LEU A 302 -2.40 -17.26 -22.10
CA LEU A 302 -3.39 -17.63 -23.12
C LEU A 302 -4.72 -16.85 -22.97
N LEU A 303 -5.18 -16.59 -21.73
CA LEU A 303 -6.35 -15.73 -21.48
C LEU A 303 -6.13 -14.29 -21.96
N LEU A 304 -4.91 -13.76 -21.77
CA LEU A 304 -4.52 -12.43 -22.23
C LEU A 304 -4.41 -12.35 -23.75
N GLU A 305 -3.81 -13.35 -24.39
CA GLU A 305 -3.76 -13.45 -25.86
C GLU A 305 -5.16 -13.51 -26.47
N ARG A 306 -6.05 -14.33 -25.89
CA ARG A 306 -7.46 -14.39 -26.34
C ARG A 306 -8.15 -13.03 -26.23
N ASN A 307 -7.90 -12.28 -25.15
CA ASN A 307 -8.44 -10.93 -24.99
C ASN A 307 -7.87 -9.96 -26.03
N LEU A 308 -6.56 -10.02 -26.26
CA LEU A 308 -5.90 -9.20 -27.27
C LEU A 308 -6.46 -9.48 -28.68
N GLN A 309 -6.60 -10.75 -29.06
CA GLN A 309 -7.23 -11.15 -30.33
C GLN A 309 -8.67 -10.65 -30.44
N HIS A 310 -9.47 -10.76 -29.37
CA HIS A 310 -10.84 -10.26 -29.35
C HIS A 310 -10.90 -8.73 -29.54
N ARG A 311 -9.95 -7.98 -28.95
CA ARG A 311 -9.85 -6.52 -29.12
C ARG A 311 -9.45 -6.11 -30.54
N HIS A 312 -8.63 -6.91 -31.20
CA HIS A 312 -8.29 -6.69 -32.61
C HIS A 312 -9.47 -6.96 -33.53
N ARG A 313 -10.25 -8.01 -33.25
CA ARG A 313 -11.45 -8.38 -34.04
C ARG A 313 -12.62 -7.43 -33.85
N PHE A 314 -12.79 -6.85 -32.65
CA PHE A 314 -13.93 -5.99 -32.32
C PHE A 314 -13.49 -4.65 -31.72
N PRO A 315 -12.90 -3.75 -32.52
CA PRO A 315 -12.37 -2.48 -32.03
C PRO A 315 -13.44 -1.57 -31.41
N HIS A 316 -14.70 -1.66 -31.84
CA HIS A 316 -15.81 -0.88 -31.29
C HIS A 316 -16.31 -1.36 -29.91
N LYS A 317 -16.00 -2.60 -29.50
CA LYS A 317 -16.41 -3.17 -28.20
C LYS A 317 -15.39 -2.99 -27.08
N ARG A 318 -14.38 -2.13 -27.28
CA ARG A 318 -13.30 -1.91 -26.29
C ARG A 318 -13.84 -1.49 -24.92
N GLN A 319 -14.89 -0.66 -24.87
CA GLN A 319 -15.44 -0.14 -23.63
C GLN A 319 -16.18 -1.20 -22.77
N GLU A 320 -16.81 -2.20 -23.38
CA GLU A 320 -17.47 -3.29 -22.65
C GLU A 320 -16.47 -4.23 -21.96
N LEU A 321 -15.27 -4.37 -22.53
CA LEU A 321 -14.23 -5.23 -21.97
C LEU A 321 -13.49 -4.60 -20.78
N ASP A 322 -13.54 -3.27 -20.69
CA ASP A 322 -12.87 -2.44 -19.68
C ASP A 322 -13.76 -2.17 -18.43
N SER A 323 -15.04 -2.59 -18.45
CA SER A 323 -16.06 -2.35 -17.40
C SER A 323 -16.16 -3.45 -16.32
#